data_AF-A0A6A6PU22-F1
#
_entry.id   AF-A0A6A6PU22-F1
#
_cell.length_a   1.000
_cell.length_b   1.000
_cell.length_c   1.000
_cell.angle_alpha   90.00
_cell.angle_beta   90.00
_cell.angle_gamma   90.00
#
_symmetry.space_group_name_H-M   'P 1'
#
loop_
_entity.id
_entity.type
_entity.pdbx_description
1 polymer ?
#
loop_
_entity_poly.entity_id
_entity_poly.type
_entity_poly.pdbx_seq_one_letter_code
_entity_poly.pdbx_strand_id
1 'polypeptide(L)'
;MGRPPKYDWDDKRDICYKLWVVDKLSTPNIVKWFAEHFKLPESEVPSVSQFHQKFRNWNFPGRRDKWTEEEYEKLTARTKELFEHYVTAGDIQKTLKEEGWDLNDYDFRALRKKNGMLMRSMNGYKPLPSNKRPRTESDAVEGPTAEEEEQQQQSEDQATPEEDAQQTTLPPEEAARRAQRLAELQMQSDELLRTRKRRRRIRGYGPMPADDPSIGPRYGSETSLDECKAFLQLSNETYMELRDQFEAICREEGIIKMTLCADGQWQAAKDRL
;
A
#
# COMPACT_ATOMS: atom_id res chain seq x y z
N MET A 1 1.27 46.69 -8.54
CA MET A 1 0.02 46.12 -9.09
C MET A 1 0.09 44.60 -8.97
N GLY A 2 -0.94 43.95 -8.41
CA GLY A 2 -0.99 42.49 -8.38
C GLY A 2 -1.23 41.91 -9.77
N ARG A 3 -0.77 40.67 -10.02
CA ARG A 3 -1.08 39.96 -11.28
C ARG A 3 -2.60 39.78 -11.37
N PRO A 4 -3.26 40.17 -12.48
CA PRO A 4 -4.69 39.94 -12.63
C PRO A 4 -5.00 38.44 -12.53
N PRO A 5 -6.14 38.04 -11.93
CA PRO A 5 -6.52 36.64 -11.86
C PRO A 5 -6.67 36.06 -13.28
N LYS A 6 -6.18 34.84 -13.51
CA LYS A 6 -6.19 34.18 -14.83
C LYS A 6 -7.62 33.99 -15.41
N TYR A 7 -8.64 34.05 -14.56
CA TYR A 7 -10.03 33.83 -14.91
C TYR A 7 -10.92 34.74 -14.07
N ASP A 8 -11.93 35.33 -14.71
CA ASP A 8 -12.95 36.15 -14.05
C ASP A 8 -14.06 35.25 -13.47
N TRP A 9 -14.43 35.51 -12.22
CA TRP A 9 -15.37 34.70 -11.44
C TRP A 9 -16.61 35.48 -10.98
N ASP A 10 -16.68 36.79 -11.20
CA ASP A 10 -17.62 37.66 -10.47
C ASP A 10 -19.08 37.47 -10.95
N ASP A 11 -19.26 37.15 -12.23
CA ASP A 11 -20.52 36.75 -12.89
C ASP A 11 -20.89 35.27 -12.72
N LYS A 12 -19.95 34.41 -12.31
CA LYS A 12 -20.10 32.94 -12.33
C LYS A 12 -20.52 32.34 -11.00
N ARG A 13 -20.64 33.14 -9.94
CA ARG A 13 -21.01 32.68 -8.59
C ARG A 13 -22.36 31.97 -8.57
N ASP A 14 -23.40 32.57 -9.17
CA ASP A 14 -24.76 32.04 -9.06
C ASP A 14 -24.98 30.82 -9.97
N ILE A 15 -24.31 30.80 -11.13
CA ILE A 15 -24.18 29.62 -11.99
C ILE A 15 -23.54 28.46 -11.21
N CYS A 16 -22.41 28.72 -10.54
CA CYS A 16 -21.75 27.73 -9.70
C CYS A 16 -22.64 27.29 -8.52
N TYR A 17 -23.39 28.20 -7.90
CA TYR A 17 -24.29 27.88 -6.79
C TYR A 17 -25.39 26.92 -7.24
N LYS A 18 -26.03 27.18 -8.39
CA LYS A 18 -27.04 26.29 -8.96
C LYS A 18 -26.45 24.89 -9.21
N LEU A 19 -25.36 24.81 -9.97
CA LEU A 19 -24.76 23.52 -10.35
C LEU A 19 -24.23 22.73 -9.14
N TRP A 20 -23.70 23.40 -8.12
CA TRP A 20 -23.09 22.77 -6.94
C TRP A 20 -24.07 22.43 -5.82
N VAL A 21 -25.01 23.34 -5.51
CA VAL A 21 -25.93 23.23 -4.36
C VAL A 21 -27.27 22.65 -4.76
N VAL A 22 -27.85 23.14 -5.86
CA VAL A 22 -29.19 22.71 -6.32
C VAL A 22 -29.09 21.42 -7.11
N ASP A 23 -28.25 21.40 -8.15
CA ASP A 23 -28.10 20.26 -9.07
C ASP A 23 -27.10 19.20 -8.54
N LYS A 24 -26.43 19.48 -7.40
CA LYS A 24 -25.46 18.62 -6.69
C LYS A 24 -24.37 17.98 -7.57
N LEU A 25 -23.98 18.65 -8.67
CA LEU A 25 -23.05 18.11 -9.67
C LEU A 25 -21.63 17.93 -9.15
N SER A 26 -20.95 16.89 -9.65
CA SER A 26 -19.53 16.66 -9.37
C SER A 26 -18.69 17.81 -9.97
N THR A 27 -17.58 18.18 -9.33
CA THR A 27 -16.71 19.27 -9.85
C THR A 27 -16.16 18.99 -11.26
N PRO A 28 -15.76 17.75 -11.61
CA PRO A 28 -15.44 17.41 -12.99
C PRO A 28 -16.61 17.64 -13.96
N ASN A 29 -17.85 17.34 -13.57
CA ASN A 29 -19.02 17.60 -14.41
C ASN A 29 -19.31 19.10 -14.52
N ILE A 30 -19.04 19.90 -13.48
CA ILE A 30 -19.11 21.36 -13.54
C ILE A 30 -18.07 21.90 -14.52
N VAL A 31 -16.82 21.41 -14.51
CA VAL A 31 -15.78 21.82 -15.48
C VAL A 31 -16.23 21.53 -16.92
N LYS A 32 -16.78 20.34 -17.18
CA LYS A 32 -17.34 19.98 -18.50
C LYS A 32 -18.52 20.86 -18.90
N TRP A 33 -19.47 21.09 -18.00
CA TRP A 33 -20.60 21.99 -18.23
C TRP A 33 -20.13 23.41 -18.57
N PHE A 34 -19.08 23.91 -17.89
CA PHE A 34 -18.48 25.21 -18.21
C PHE A 34 -17.82 25.22 -19.59
N ALA A 35 -17.11 24.16 -19.99
CA ALA A 35 -16.54 24.04 -21.34
C ALA A 35 -17.65 24.06 -22.42
N GLU A 36 -18.72 23.30 -22.23
CA GLU A 36 -19.87 23.22 -23.13
C GLU A 36 -20.66 24.53 -23.21
N HIS A 37 -21.02 25.11 -22.06
CA HIS A 37 -21.87 26.30 -21.97
C HIS A 37 -21.18 27.56 -22.49
N PHE A 38 -19.89 27.74 -22.18
CA PHE A 38 -19.10 28.89 -22.65
C PHE A 38 -18.37 28.63 -23.98
N LYS A 39 -18.47 27.40 -24.53
CA LYS A 39 -17.78 26.96 -25.77
C LYS A 39 -16.27 27.16 -25.72
N LEU A 40 -15.68 26.94 -24.55
CA LEU A 40 -14.24 27.07 -24.29
C LEU A 40 -13.57 25.68 -24.30
N PRO A 41 -12.31 25.57 -24.75
CA PRO A 41 -11.55 24.33 -24.57
C PRO A 41 -11.32 24.07 -23.07
N GLU A 42 -11.28 22.80 -22.66
CA GLU A 42 -11.13 22.40 -21.25
C GLU A 42 -9.82 22.94 -20.60
N SER A 43 -8.83 23.30 -21.41
CA SER A 43 -7.57 23.96 -21.00
C SER A 43 -7.72 25.42 -20.55
N GLU A 44 -8.77 26.11 -20.99
CA GLU A 44 -9.08 27.51 -20.63
C GLU A 44 -10.06 27.61 -19.46
N VAL A 45 -10.84 26.56 -19.22
CA VAL A 45 -11.71 26.44 -18.04
C VAL A 45 -10.85 26.30 -16.77
N PRO A 46 -11.26 26.89 -15.62
CA PRO A 46 -10.51 26.74 -14.38
C PRO A 46 -10.41 25.28 -13.94
N SER A 47 -9.25 24.90 -13.38
CA SER A 47 -9.06 23.54 -12.87
C SER A 47 -9.96 23.24 -11.67
N VAL A 48 -10.26 21.95 -11.46
CA VAL A 48 -11.07 21.44 -10.34
C VAL A 48 -10.68 22.05 -8.98
N SER A 49 -9.38 22.25 -8.73
CA SER A 49 -8.86 22.86 -7.51
C SER A 49 -9.24 24.34 -7.35
N GLN A 50 -9.29 25.11 -8.45
CA GLN A 50 -9.74 26.50 -8.43
C GLN A 50 -11.23 26.61 -8.12
N PHE A 51 -12.06 25.72 -8.69
CA PHE A 51 -13.48 25.60 -8.30
C PHE A 51 -13.61 25.27 -6.80
N HIS A 52 -12.86 24.30 -6.26
CA HIS A 52 -12.85 24.00 -4.82
C HIS A 52 -12.37 25.15 -3.94
N GLN A 53 -11.44 25.98 -4.42
CA GLN A 53 -11.03 27.19 -3.72
C GLN A 53 -12.15 28.23 -3.72
N LYS A 54 -12.81 28.46 -4.85
CA LYS A 54 -13.91 29.43 -4.97
C LYS A 54 -15.16 29.02 -4.19
N PHE A 55 -15.55 27.75 -4.20
CA PHE A 55 -16.68 27.25 -3.40
C PHE A 55 -16.42 27.41 -1.90
N ARG A 56 -15.17 27.24 -1.44
CA ARG A 56 -14.78 27.57 -0.06
C ARG A 56 -14.85 29.06 0.22
N ASN A 57 -14.28 29.90 -0.66
CA ASN A 57 -14.29 31.36 -0.49
C ASN A 57 -15.71 31.96 -0.50
N TRP A 58 -16.66 31.34 -1.22
CA TRP A 58 -18.06 31.74 -1.28
C TRP A 58 -18.94 31.08 -0.20
N ASN A 59 -18.36 30.27 0.69
CA ASN A 59 -19.05 29.52 1.76
C ASN A 59 -20.21 28.64 1.24
N PHE A 60 -20.03 27.97 0.10
CA PHE A 60 -21.05 27.05 -0.39
C PHE A 60 -21.15 25.82 0.53
N PRO A 61 -22.37 25.29 0.80
CA PRO A 61 -22.55 24.06 1.54
C PRO A 61 -21.90 22.88 0.81
N GLY A 62 -21.62 21.79 1.53
CA GLY A 62 -21.17 20.55 0.89
C GLY A 62 -22.28 19.94 0.02
N ARG A 63 -21.91 19.22 -1.06
CA ARG A 63 -22.90 18.55 -1.93
C ARG A 63 -23.71 17.46 -1.23
N ARG A 64 -23.14 16.84 -0.20
CA ARG A 64 -23.84 15.93 0.70
C ARG A 64 -24.37 16.73 1.87
N ASP A 65 -25.65 16.56 2.14
CA ASP A 65 -26.26 17.04 3.36
C ASP A 65 -25.59 16.29 4.53
N LYS A 66 -25.26 17.03 5.58
CA LYS A 66 -24.75 16.42 6.81
C LYS A 66 -25.94 15.80 7.53
N TRP A 67 -25.80 14.58 8.01
CA TRP A 67 -26.77 14.00 8.95
C TRP A 67 -26.97 14.96 10.13
N THR A 68 -28.23 15.11 10.51
CA THR A 68 -28.60 15.76 11.77
C THR A 68 -28.04 14.97 12.95
N GLU A 69 -27.92 15.59 14.13
CA GLU A 69 -27.35 14.88 15.29
C GLU A 69 -28.23 13.66 15.67
N GLU A 70 -29.55 13.77 15.55
CA GLU A 70 -30.48 12.63 15.77
C GLU A 70 -30.26 11.47 14.79
N GLU A 71 -30.03 11.76 13.50
CA GLU A 71 -29.70 10.75 12.50
C GLU A 71 -28.34 10.12 12.79
N TYR A 72 -27.36 10.93 13.19
CA TYR A 72 -26.03 10.46 13.59
C TYR A 72 -26.08 9.56 14.84
N GLU A 73 -26.94 9.87 15.81
CA GLU A 73 -27.19 9.04 16.99
C GLU A 73 -27.88 7.72 16.62
N LYS A 74 -28.97 7.75 15.84
CA LYS A 74 -29.68 6.55 15.34
C LYS A 74 -28.74 5.63 14.56
N LEU A 75 -27.97 6.21 13.63
CA LEU A 75 -26.94 5.51 12.86
C LEU A 75 -25.84 4.93 13.77
N THR A 76 -25.38 5.67 14.78
CA THR A 76 -24.39 5.19 15.75
C THR A 76 -24.92 4.02 16.57
N ALA A 77 -26.16 4.09 17.05
CA ALA A 77 -26.80 3.02 17.81
C ALA A 77 -26.96 1.76 16.95
N ARG A 78 -27.51 1.89 15.74
CA ARG A 78 -27.65 0.77 14.79
C ARG A 78 -26.30 0.16 14.39
N THR A 79 -25.29 0.98 14.15
CA THR A 79 -23.95 0.48 13.84
C THR A 79 -23.32 -0.27 15.02
N LYS A 80 -23.62 0.10 16.27
CA LYS A 80 -23.16 -0.65 17.47
C LYS A 80 -23.85 -2.01 17.59
N GLU A 81 -25.17 -2.06 17.43
CA GLU A 81 -25.94 -3.32 17.41
C GLU A 81 -25.41 -4.27 16.32
N LEU A 82 -25.23 -3.77 15.09
CA LEU A 82 -24.61 -4.54 14.01
C LEU A 82 -23.15 -4.93 14.32
N PHE A 83 -22.39 -4.11 15.04
CA PHE A 83 -21.02 -4.43 15.44
C PHE A 83 -20.94 -5.52 16.53
N GLU A 84 -21.98 -5.68 17.35
CA GLU A 84 -22.09 -6.77 18.33
C GLU A 84 -22.50 -8.10 17.67
N HIS A 85 -23.24 -8.06 16.55
CA HIS A 85 -23.73 -9.25 15.85
C HIS A 85 -22.88 -9.71 14.65
N TYR A 86 -22.18 -8.82 13.94
CA TYR A 86 -21.51 -9.13 12.67
C TYR A 86 -19.98 -9.21 12.81
N VAL A 87 -19.39 -10.24 12.20
CA VAL A 87 -17.95 -10.51 12.26
C VAL A 87 -17.13 -9.58 11.36
N THR A 88 -17.69 -9.07 10.25
CA THR A 88 -16.94 -8.25 9.29
C THR A 88 -17.45 -6.82 9.14
N ALA A 89 -16.52 -5.94 8.78
CA ALA A 89 -16.78 -4.52 8.50
C ALA A 89 -17.66 -4.29 7.27
N GLY A 90 -17.59 -5.20 6.28
CA GLY A 90 -18.31 -5.04 5.00
C GLY A 90 -19.79 -5.32 5.16
N ASP A 91 -20.14 -6.36 5.91
CA ASP A 91 -21.52 -6.77 6.15
C ASP A 91 -22.31 -5.65 6.85
N ILE A 92 -21.74 -5.07 7.91
CA ILE A 92 -22.33 -3.93 8.63
C ILE A 92 -22.62 -2.76 7.66
N GLN A 93 -21.70 -2.42 6.76
CA GLN A 93 -21.92 -1.34 5.80
C GLN A 93 -22.96 -1.70 4.74
N LYS A 94 -23.06 -2.98 4.34
CA LYS A 94 -24.07 -3.48 3.40
C LYS A 94 -25.47 -3.39 4.02
N THR A 95 -25.64 -3.89 5.25
CA THR A 95 -26.92 -3.83 5.99
C THR A 95 -27.38 -2.39 6.21
N LEU A 96 -26.48 -1.47 6.59
CA LEU A 96 -26.85 -0.05 6.73
C LEU A 96 -27.27 0.59 5.38
N LYS A 97 -26.65 0.19 4.25
CA LYS A 97 -27.10 0.66 2.91
C LYS A 97 -28.46 0.06 2.52
N GLU A 98 -28.73 -1.19 2.87
CA GLU A 98 -30.03 -1.85 2.66
C GLU A 98 -31.14 -1.22 3.52
N GLU A 99 -30.81 -0.72 4.71
CA GLU A 99 -31.68 0.09 5.59
C GLU A 99 -31.90 1.54 5.11
N GLY A 100 -31.26 1.96 4.00
CA GLY A 100 -31.44 3.27 3.37
C GLY A 100 -30.46 4.36 3.80
N TRP A 101 -29.41 4.05 4.57
CA TRP A 101 -28.38 5.02 4.92
C TRP A 101 -27.37 5.23 3.76
N ASP A 102 -27.28 6.45 3.21
CA ASP A 102 -26.27 6.83 2.19
C ASP A 102 -24.85 6.94 2.78
N LEU A 103 -24.29 5.78 3.13
CA LEU A 103 -22.99 5.63 3.77
C LEU A 103 -21.88 5.33 2.77
N ASN A 104 -21.18 6.37 2.37
CA ASN A 104 -19.89 6.26 1.71
C ASN A 104 -18.82 5.67 2.67
N ASP A 105 -17.88 4.90 2.12
CA ASP A 105 -16.85 4.15 2.86
C ASP A 105 -16.01 5.02 3.81
N TYR A 106 -15.74 6.26 3.40
CA TYR A 106 -15.01 7.22 4.21
C TYR A 106 -15.80 7.58 5.48
N ASP A 107 -17.09 7.88 5.32
CA ASP A 107 -17.97 8.35 6.38
C ASP A 107 -18.28 7.22 7.37
N PHE A 108 -18.47 5.98 6.87
CA PHE A 108 -18.55 4.77 7.71
C PHE A 108 -17.27 4.50 8.50
N ARG A 109 -16.08 4.65 7.90
CA ARG A 109 -14.80 4.52 8.62
C ARG A 109 -14.61 5.63 9.65
N ALA A 110 -15.05 6.86 9.35
CA ALA A 110 -14.99 8.00 10.27
C ALA A 110 -15.94 7.80 11.47
N LEU A 111 -17.18 7.37 11.23
CA LEU A 111 -18.17 6.97 12.23
C LEU A 111 -17.61 5.91 13.19
N ARG A 112 -17.06 4.81 12.64
CA ARG A 112 -16.45 3.76 13.45
C ARG A 112 -15.23 4.23 14.24
N LYS A 113 -14.40 5.11 13.67
CA LYS A 113 -13.26 5.71 14.38
C LYS A 113 -13.71 6.63 15.53
N LYS A 114 -14.69 7.51 15.31
CA LYS A 114 -15.25 8.42 16.34
C LYS A 114 -15.88 7.64 17.49
N ASN A 115 -16.53 6.52 17.18
CA ASN A 115 -17.22 5.68 18.15
C ASN A 115 -16.39 4.50 18.71
N GLY A 116 -15.09 4.43 18.41
CA GLY A 116 -14.19 3.37 18.93
C GLY A 116 -14.46 1.95 18.40
N MET A 117 -15.33 1.77 17.40
CA MET A 117 -15.75 0.48 16.83
C MET A 117 -14.68 -0.13 15.88
N LEU A 118 -13.40 -0.07 16.27
CA LEU A 118 -12.27 -0.64 15.56
C LEU A 118 -11.85 -1.94 16.27
N MET A 119 -11.71 -3.03 15.52
CA MET A 119 -11.26 -4.35 16.05
C MET A 119 -9.81 -4.36 16.57
N ARG A 120 -9.16 -3.18 16.65
CA ARG A 120 -7.86 -2.96 17.29
C ARG A 120 -8.05 -1.81 18.28
N SER A 121 -7.75 -2.07 19.55
CA SER A 121 -7.93 -1.08 20.62
C SER A 121 -7.06 0.16 20.42
N MET A 122 -7.32 1.23 21.19
CA MET A 122 -6.52 2.46 21.13
C MET A 122 -5.02 2.26 21.41
N ASN A 123 -4.62 1.14 22.03
CA ASN A 123 -3.21 0.75 22.24
C ASN A 123 -2.79 -0.51 21.43
N GLY A 124 -3.54 -0.86 20.37
CA GLY A 124 -3.61 -2.23 19.84
C GLY A 124 -3.07 -2.52 18.44
N TYR A 125 -2.12 -1.73 17.91
CA TYR A 125 -1.03 -2.13 16.99
C TYR A 125 -0.26 -0.88 16.58
N LYS A 126 1.04 -0.79 16.87
CA LYS A 126 1.90 0.20 16.19
C LYS A 126 1.96 -0.22 14.71
N PRO A 127 1.64 0.66 13.75
CA PRO A 127 1.85 0.32 12.36
C PRO A 127 3.34 0.04 12.15
N LEU A 128 3.67 -1.11 11.55
CA LEU A 128 4.99 -1.28 10.95
C LEU A 128 5.19 -0.13 9.95
N PRO A 129 6.38 0.50 9.89
CA PRO A 129 6.62 1.61 8.98
C PRO A 129 6.24 1.20 7.55
N SER A 130 5.44 2.04 6.91
CA SER A 130 4.77 1.73 5.64
C SER A 130 5.78 1.55 4.50
N ASN A 131 6.27 0.32 4.33
CA ASN A 131 6.91 -0.14 3.10
C ASN A 131 6.72 -1.66 2.93
N LYS A 132 5.45 -2.06 2.78
CA LYS A 132 4.96 -3.27 2.09
C LYS A 132 3.44 -3.31 2.14
N ARG A 133 2.77 -3.28 0.98
CA ARG A 133 1.39 -3.76 0.85
C ARG A 133 1.47 -5.28 0.70
N PRO A 134 0.69 -6.10 1.43
CA PRO A 134 0.45 -7.47 1.00
C PRO A 134 -0.44 -7.44 -0.24
N ARG A 135 -0.02 -8.11 -1.31
CA ARG A 135 -0.86 -8.37 -2.48
C ARG A 135 -1.74 -9.57 -2.11
N THR A 136 -3.04 -9.37 -1.97
CA THR A 136 -4.00 -10.48 -1.84
C THR A 136 -4.33 -10.98 -3.23
N GLU A 137 -4.00 -12.25 -3.49
CA GLU A 137 -4.30 -12.93 -4.74
C GLU A 137 -5.64 -13.66 -4.59
N SER A 138 -6.65 -13.16 -5.30
CA SER A 138 -7.93 -13.83 -5.55
C SER A 138 -8.53 -13.22 -6.83
N ASP A 139 -9.17 -14.05 -7.64
CA ASP A 139 -9.78 -13.75 -8.94
C ASP A 139 -8.84 -13.40 -10.10
N ALA A 140 -8.30 -14.44 -10.73
CA ALA A 140 -8.52 -14.69 -12.16
C ALA A 140 -8.22 -16.17 -12.49
N VAL A 141 -9.25 -16.92 -12.87
CA VAL A 141 -9.13 -18.28 -13.44
C VAL A 141 -9.40 -18.17 -14.94
N GLU A 142 -8.41 -18.53 -15.77
CA GLU A 142 -8.53 -19.27 -17.05
C GLU A 142 -7.17 -19.27 -17.78
N GLY A 143 -6.82 -20.40 -18.39
CA GLY A 143 -5.77 -20.51 -19.42
C GLY A 143 -6.39 -21.07 -20.72
N PRO A 144 -5.63 -21.64 -21.68
CA PRO A 144 -4.17 -21.87 -21.71
C PRO A 144 -3.54 -21.43 -23.08
N THR A 145 -2.52 -22.18 -23.55
CA THR A 145 -1.68 -22.07 -24.79
C THR A 145 -0.51 -21.09 -24.68
N ALA A 146 0.79 -21.46 -24.63
CA ALA A 146 1.62 -22.54 -25.23
C ALA A 146 2.32 -22.12 -26.55
N GLU A 147 3.63 -22.43 -26.66
CA GLU A 147 4.50 -22.41 -27.87
C GLU A 147 4.75 -21.01 -28.49
N GLU A 148 5.93 -20.57 -28.98
CA GLU A 148 7.36 -21.00 -29.02
C GLU A 148 8.23 -19.77 -28.58
N GLU A 149 9.57 -19.68 -28.55
CA GLU A 149 10.75 -20.45 -29.01
C GLU A 149 11.92 -20.23 -28.01
N GLU A 150 13.17 -20.58 -28.35
CA GLU A 150 14.40 -20.29 -27.57
C GLU A 150 15.07 -18.95 -27.94
N GLN A 151 15.68 -18.25 -26.98
CA GLN A 151 17.05 -17.76 -27.18
C GLN A 151 17.83 -17.46 -25.90
N GLN A 152 19.13 -17.70 -25.99
CA GLN A 152 20.13 -17.58 -24.93
C GLN A 152 20.42 -16.11 -24.60
N GLN A 153 20.52 -15.77 -23.32
CA GLN A 153 21.67 -14.98 -22.83
C GLN A 153 21.85 -15.10 -21.32
N GLN A 154 23.06 -15.49 -20.92
CA GLN A 154 23.58 -15.20 -19.60
C GLN A 154 23.81 -13.69 -19.50
N SER A 155 23.18 -13.02 -18.54
CA SER A 155 23.61 -11.70 -18.09
C SER A 155 24.19 -11.83 -16.69
N GLU A 156 25.51 -12.04 -16.63
CA GLU A 156 26.27 -11.57 -15.48
C GLU A 156 26.02 -10.06 -15.36
N ASP A 157 25.33 -9.60 -14.31
CA ASP A 157 25.32 -8.18 -13.94
C ASP A 157 26.72 -7.81 -13.37
N GLN A 158 27.70 -7.74 -14.28
CA GLN A 158 28.88 -6.93 -14.05
C GLN A 158 28.43 -5.51 -13.80
N ALA A 159 28.86 -4.93 -12.68
CA ALA A 159 28.62 -3.54 -12.37
C ALA A 159 29.29 -2.63 -13.41
N THR A 160 28.53 -2.21 -14.42
CA THR A 160 28.82 -1.06 -15.29
C THR A 160 28.21 0.19 -14.64
N PRO A 161 29.01 1.11 -14.08
CA PRO A 161 28.50 2.26 -13.35
C PRO A 161 28.32 3.47 -14.29
N GLU A 162 27.42 3.38 -15.25
CA GLU A 162 27.10 4.48 -16.18
C GLU A 162 25.59 4.62 -16.44
N GLU A 163 25.16 5.87 -16.66
CA GLU A 163 23.77 6.31 -16.92
C GLU A 163 22.75 6.27 -15.75
N ASP A 164 23.06 6.97 -14.67
CA ASP A 164 22.11 8.01 -14.19
C ASP A 164 22.83 9.35 -13.96
N ALA A 165 23.34 9.89 -15.07
CA ALA A 165 24.07 11.15 -15.13
C ALA A 165 23.13 12.37 -15.26
N GLN A 166 21.93 12.34 -14.68
CA GLN A 166 21.20 13.57 -14.38
C GLN A 166 21.75 14.20 -13.10
N GLN A 167 22.94 14.79 -13.22
CA GLN A 167 23.49 15.72 -12.24
C GLN A 167 22.59 16.95 -12.12
N THR A 168 21.51 16.84 -11.35
CA THR A 168 21.06 17.97 -10.55
C THR A 168 22.25 18.36 -9.67
N THR A 169 22.87 19.50 -9.98
CA THR A 169 23.97 20.06 -9.20
C THR A 169 23.45 20.58 -7.88
N LEU A 170 23.04 19.64 -7.02
CA LEU A 170 22.71 19.91 -5.62
C LEU A 170 23.91 20.64 -5.03
N PRO A 171 23.71 21.79 -4.35
CA PRO A 171 24.81 22.54 -3.80
C PRO A 171 25.65 21.63 -2.88
N PRO A 172 26.99 21.75 -2.85
CA PRO A 172 27.85 20.80 -2.14
C PRO A 172 27.50 20.65 -0.65
N GLU A 173 26.92 21.70 -0.05
CA GLU A 173 26.34 21.67 1.31
C GLU A 173 25.15 20.70 1.46
N GLU A 174 24.28 20.56 0.45
CA GLU A 174 23.19 19.57 0.48
C GLU A 174 23.70 18.14 0.30
N ALA A 175 24.69 17.93 -0.57
CA ALA A 175 25.33 16.63 -0.72
C ALA A 175 25.99 16.20 0.61
N ALA A 176 26.72 17.11 1.26
CA ALA A 176 27.31 16.87 2.59
C ALA A 176 26.25 16.55 3.66
N ARG A 177 25.14 17.32 3.72
CA ARG A 177 24.04 17.06 4.67
C ARG A 177 23.36 15.70 4.43
N ARG A 178 23.21 15.26 3.17
CA ARG A 178 22.67 13.93 2.85
C ARG A 178 23.63 12.81 3.26
N ALA A 179 24.93 12.97 3.00
CA ALA A 179 25.97 12.01 3.40
C ALA A 179 26.08 11.88 4.93
N GLN A 180 26.08 13.00 5.66
CA GLN A 180 26.04 13.01 7.14
C GLN A 180 24.83 12.25 7.68
N ARG A 181 23.63 12.53 7.17
CA ARG A 181 22.40 11.84 7.58
C ARG A 181 22.43 10.34 7.28
N LEU A 182 23.03 9.91 6.17
CA LEU A 182 23.20 8.49 5.84
C LEU A 182 24.18 7.83 6.83
N ALA A 183 25.31 8.48 7.13
CA ALA A 183 26.27 8.01 8.12
C ALA A 183 25.68 7.90 9.54
N GLU A 184 24.87 8.87 9.98
CA GLU A 184 24.12 8.79 11.25
C GLU A 184 23.15 7.60 11.27
N LEU A 185 22.41 7.37 10.18
CA LEU A 185 21.51 6.22 10.05
C LEU A 185 22.28 4.89 10.03
N GLN A 186 23.49 4.85 9.48
CA GLN A 186 24.38 3.69 9.50
C GLN A 186 24.84 3.40 10.94
N MET A 187 25.39 4.40 11.64
CA MET A 187 25.82 4.22 13.04
C MET A 187 24.68 3.75 13.96
N GLN A 188 23.48 4.33 13.82
CA GLN A 188 22.30 3.88 14.58
C GLN A 188 21.88 2.45 14.19
N SER A 189 21.92 2.11 12.90
CA SER A 189 21.62 0.76 12.39
C SER A 189 22.60 -0.28 12.95
N ASP A 190 23.88 0.06 13.02
CA ASP A 190 24.96 -0.83 13.49
C ASP A 190 24.96 -0.95 15.01
N GLU A 191 24.65 0.11 15.74
CA GLU A 191 24.38 0.01 17.18
C GLU A 191 23.18 -0.89 17.47
N LEU A 192 22.10 -0.80 16.69
CA LEU A 192 20.94 -1.69 16.85
C LEU A 192 21.27 -3.15 16.48
N LEU A 193 22.16 -3.41 15.52
CA LEU A 193 22.67 -4.75 15.24
C LEU A 193 23.52 -5.27 16.40
N ARG A 194 24.52 -4.49 16.84
CA ARG A 194 25.43 -4.82 17.95
C ARG A 194 24.68 -5.05 19.27
N THR A 195 23.68 -4.23 19.57
CA THR A 195 22.80 -4.37 20.75
C THR A 195 21.70 -5.41 20.57
N ARG A 196 21.71 -6.20 19.47
CA ARG A 196 20.79 -7.31 19.21
C ARG A 196 19.31 -6.90 19.09
N LYS A 197 19.05 -5.63 18.78
CA LYS A 197 17.73 -5.00 18.57
C LYS A 197 17.27 -5.02 17.10
N ARG A 198 18.19 -5.22 16.15
CA ARG A 198 17.95 -5.40 14.71
C ARG A 198 18.41 -6.80 14.27
N ARG A 199 17.77 -7.32 13.23
CA ARG A 199 18.20 -8.54 12.49
C ARG A 199 19.23 -8.19 11.42
N ARG A 200 20.08 -9.15 11.03
CA ARG A 200 21.02 -8.98 9.91
C ARG A 200 20.28 -8.76 8.58
N ARG A 201 20.74 -7.82 7.77
CA ARG A 201 20.24 -7.54 6.41
C ARG A 201 21.08 -8.25 5.35
N ILE A 202 20.55 -9.34 4.80
CA ILE A 202 21.16 -10.09 3.67
C ILE A 202 21.12 -9.27 2.36
N ARG A 203 20.20 -8.30 2.25
CA ARG A 203 20.06 -7.39 1.09
C ARG A 203 19.93 -5.95 1.58
N GLY A 204 20.36 -5.00 0.76
CA GLY A 204 20.23 -3.58 1.04
C GLY A 204 18.78 -3.15 1.31
N TYR A 205 18.62 -2.07 2.09
CA TYR A 205 17.31 -1.55 2.48
C TYR A 205 17.27 -0.02 2.32
N GLY A 206 16.59 0.45 1.27
CA GLY A 206 16.56 1.87 0.92
C GLY A 206 17.98 2.38 0.62
N PRO A 207 18.45 3.47 1.24
CA PRO A 207 19.80 4.00 1.03
C PRO A 207 20.90 3.21 1.78
N MET A 208 20.55 2.13 2.49
CA MET A 208 21.47 1.38 3.33
C MET A 208 21.96 0.12 2.60
N PRO A 209 23.27 -0.20 2.63
CA PRO A 209 23.80 -1.45 2.07
C PRO A 209 23.31 -2.69 2.84
N ALA A 210 23.66 -3.87 2.33
CA ALA A 210 23.58 -5.11 3.09
C ALA A 210 24.56 -5.06 4.28
N ASP A 211 24.29 -5.83 5.33
CA ASP A 211 25.22 -5.98 6.44
C ASP A 211 26.35 -6.95 6.05
N ASP A 212 27.49 -6.89 6.75
CA ASP A 212 28.67 -7.72 6.48
C ASP A 212 28.35 -9.24 6.58
N PRO A 213 28.68 -10.06 5.55
CA PRO A 213 28.37 -11.48 5.53
C PRO A 213 29.15 -12.30 6.57
N SER A 214 30.26 -11.79 7.11
CA SER A 214 31.01 -12.44 8.21
C SER A 214 30.24 -12.45 9.54
N ILE A 215 29.24 -11.58 9.68
CA ILE A 215 28.35 -11.58 10.84
C ILE A 215 27.39 -12.77 10.70
N GLY A 216 27.66 -13.85 11.45
CA GLY A 216 26.85 -15.06 11.41
C GLY A 216 25.37 -14.83 11.79
N PRO A 217 24.43 -15.59 11.21
CA PRO A 217 23.00 -15.44 11.46
C PRO A 217 22.65 -15.79 12.92
N ARG A 218 21.79 -14.97 13.55
CA ARG A 218 21.35 -15.18 14.95
C ARG A 218 20.18 -16.13 15.07
N TYR A 219 19.30 -16.14 14.07
CA TYR A 219 18.14 -17.02 13.97
C TYR A 219 18.25 -17.79 12.65
N GLY A 220 17.75 -19.03 12.58
CA GLY A 220 17.73 -19.80 11.32
C GLY A 220 16.93 -19.13 10.18
N SER A 221 16.10 -18.13 10.49
CA SER A 221 15.40 -17.28 9.51
C SER A 221 16.23 -16.10 8.99
N GLU A 222 17.45 -15.92 9.48
CA GLU A 222 18.45 -14.95 8.97
C GLU A 222 19.54 -15.62 8.13
N THR A 223 19.56 -16.95 8.09
CA THR A 223 20.46 -17.73 7.23
C THR A 223 19.96 -17.66 5.79
N SER A 224 20.83 -17.31 4.85
CA SER A 224 20.52 -17.35 3.42
C SER A 224 20.46 -18.81 2.93
N LEU A 225 19.87 -19.04 1.76
CA LEU A 225 19.86 -20.40 1.19
C LEU A 225 21.28 -20.90 0.91
N ASP A 226 22.18 -20.02 0.48
CA ASP A 226 23.55 -20.38 0.13
C ASP A 226 24.42 -20.57 1.37
N GLU A 227 24.14 -19.87 2.47
CA GLU A 227 24.71 -20.18 3.79
C GLU A 227 24.21 -21.53 4.32
N CYS A 228 22.92 -21.86 4.13
CA CYS A 228 22.40 -23.18 4.48
C CYS A 228 23.10 -24.29 3.68
N LYS A 229 23.29 -24.11 2.36
CA LYS A 229 24.08 -25.03 1.52
C LYS A 229 25.50 -25.18 2.05
N ALA A 230 26.18 -24.07 2.36
CA ALA A 230 27.54 -24.08 2.88
C ALA A 230 27.67 -24.76 4.25
N PHE A 231 26.75 -24.50 5.19
CA PHE A 231 26.72 -25.14 6.51
C PHE A 231 26.46 -26.66 6.43
N LEU A 232 25.63 -27.10 5.48
CA LEU A 232 25.33 -28.51 5.23
C LEU A 232 26.32 -29.17 4.24
N GLN A 233 27.31 -28.42 3.74
CA GLN A 233 28.29 -28.86 2.74
C GLN A 233 27.66 -29.42 1.44
N LEU A 234 26.48 -28.89 1.07
CA LEU A 234 25.76 -29.26 -0.15
C LEU A 234 26.26 -28.44 -1.34
N SER A 235 26.43 -29.10 -2.50
CA SER A 235 26.60 -28.39 -3.77
C SER A 235 25.25 -27.85 -4.23
N ASN A 236 25.24 -26.98 -5.25
CA ASN A 236 23.98 -26.52 -5.82
C ASN A 236 23.21 -27.67 -6.50
N GLU A 237 23.93 -28.65 -7.07
CA GLU A 237 23.37 -29.84 -7.71
C GLU A 237 22.72 -30.77 -6.67
N THR A 238 23.45 -31.17 -5.61
CA THR A 238 22.88 -32.06 -4.58
C THR A 238 21.75 -31.41 -3.80
N TYR A 239 21.77 -30.09 -3.63
CA TYR A 239 20.62 -29.35 -3.10
C TYR A 239 19.38 -29.45 -4.00
N MET A 240 19.54 -29.37 -5.32
CA MET A 240 18.44 -29.51 -6.27
C MET A 240 17.90 -30.95 -6.29
N GLU A 241 18.77 -31.96 -6.31
CA GLU A 241 18.37 -33.37 -6.22
C GLU A 241 17.56 -33.67 -4.95
N LEU A 242 18.03 -33.24 -3.78
CA LEU A 242 17.31 -33.37 -2.51
C LEU A 242 15.97 -32.62 -2.52
N ARG A 243 15.91 -31.46 -3.17
CA ARG A 243 14.68 -30.69 -3.31
C ARG A 243 13.66 -31.41 -4.19
N ASP A 244 14.09 -31.97 -5.32
CA ASP A 244 13.22 -32.67 -6.25
C ASP A 244 12.68 -33.98 -5.63
N GLN A 245 13.53 -34.71 -4.89
CA GLN A 245 13.13 -35.87 -4.09
C GLN A 245 12.10 -35.50 -3.01
N PHE A 246 12.35 -34.44 -2.24
CA PHE A 246 11.42 -33.98 -1.21
C PHE A 246 10.10 -33.44 -1.80
N GLU A 247 10.14 -32.80 -2.98
CA GLU A 247 8.94 -32.37 -3.68
C GLU A 247 8.13 -33.57 -4.19
N ALA A 248 8.77 -34.64 -4.67
CA ALA A 248 8.09 -35.88 -5.01
C ALA A 248 7.38 -36.51 -3.80
N ILE A 249 8.06 -36.60 -2.65
CA ILE A 249 7.45 -37.07 -1.38
C ILE A 249 6.27 -36.16 -0.99
N CYS A 250 6.41 -34.85 -1.08
CA CYS A 250 5.32 -33.92 -0.77
C CYS A 250 4.11 -34.11 -1.70
N ARG A 251 4.31 -34.39 -2.99
CA ARG A 251 3.21 -34.67 -3.94
C ARG A 251 2.51 -36.00 -3.61
N GLU A 252 3.25 -37.05 -3.25
CA GLU A 252 2.68 -38.33 -2.83
C GLU A 252 1.85 -38.23 -1.54
N GLU A 253 2.35 -37.49 -0.55
CA GLU A 253 1.68 -37.25 0.74
C GLU A 253 0.57 -36.18 0.68
N GLY A 254 0.32 -35.57 -0.49
CA GLY A 254 -0.67 -34.50 -0.66
C GLY A 254 -0.32 -33.18 0.04
N ILE A 255 0.96 -32.96 0.37
CA ILE A 255 1.47 -31.79 1.09
C ILE A 255 1.62 -30.60 0.13
N ILE A 256 0.66 -29.68 0.18
CA ILE A 256 0.69 -28.43 -0.62
C ILE A 256 1.42 -27.31 0.14
N LYS A 257 1.21 -27.19 1.46
CA LYS A 257 1.82 -26.17 2.32
C LYS A 257 2.07 -26.72 3.73
N MET A 258 3.26 -26.47 4.29
CA MET A 258 3.63 -26.86 5.65
C MET A 258 2.59 -26.46 6.72
N THR A 259 1.95 -25.29 6.58
CA THR A 259 0.96 -24.77 7.54
C THR A 259 -0.44 -25.41 7.42
N LEU A 260 -0.66 -26.27 6.42
CA LEU A 260 -1.93 -26.98 6.19
C LEU A 260 -1.79 -28.50 6.42
N CYS A 261 -0.57 -28.98 6.68
CA CYS A 261 -0.32 -30.38 7.00
C CYS A 261 -0.94 -30.75 8.36
N ALA A 262 -1.33 -32.02 8.52
CA ALA A 262 -1.67 -32.53 9.84
C ALA A 262 -0.42 -32.56 10.75
N ASP A 263 -0.62 -32.48 12.06
CA ASP A 263 0.46 -32.55 13.04
C ASP A 263 1.30 -33.82 12.85
N GLY A 264 2.62 -33.65 12.73
CA GLY A 264 3.57 -34.75 12.49
C GLY A 264 3.76 -35.16 11.02
N GLN A 265 2.80 -34.90 10.11
CA GLN A 265 2.90 -35.30 8.70
C GLN A 265 4.13 -34.69 8.00
N TRP A 266 4.43 -33.42 8.28
CA TRP A 266 5.63 -32.73 7.77
C TRP A 266 6.95 -33.28 8.32
N GLN A 267 6.93 -33.92 9.50
CA GLN A 267 8.13 -34.58 10.04
C GLN A 267 8.30 -35.96 9.41
N ALA A 268 7.22 -36.75 9.29
CA ALA A 268 7.25 -38.04 8.61
C ALA A 268 7.74 -37.93 7.15
N ALA A 269 7.32 -36.89 6.42
CA ALA A 269 7.81 -36.60 5.07
C ALA A 269 9.33 -36.29 5.02
N LYS A 270 9.90 -35.70 6.08
CA LYS A 270 11.34 -35.46 6.20
C LYS A 270 12.11 -36.69 6.63
N ASP A 271 11.55 -37.50 7.51
CA ASP A 271 12.18 -38.74 7.99
C ASP A 271 12.24 -39.81 6.88
N ARG A 272 11.53 -39.58 5.76
CA ARG A 272 11.53 -40.39 4.53
C ARG A 272 12.58 -39.93 3.48
N LEU A 273 13.16 -38.73 3.64
CA LEU A 273 14.17 -38.15 2.74
C LEU A 273 15.59 -38.57 3.17
#